data_AF-A0A7V3NE26-F1
#
_entry.id   AF-A0A7V3NE26-F1
#
_cell.length_a   1.000
_cell.length_b   1.000
_cell.length_c   1.000
_cell.angle_alpha   90.00
_cell.angle_beta   90.00
_cell.angle_gamma   90.00
#
_symmetry.space_group_name_H-M   'P 1'
#
loop_
_entity.id
_entity.type
_entity.pdbx_description
1 polymer ?
#
loop_
_entity_poly.entity_id
_entity_poly.type
_entity_poly.pdbx_seq_one_letter_code
_entity_poly.pdbx_strand_id
1 'polypeptide(L)' 'MIWAMTDPQWNQLLRVLAGHALPTVPVGLIVDSPFVPPWAGVPMLDYLSDDACWLEANLRLCQRFPEIWFL' A
#
# COMPACT_ATOMS: atom_id res chain seq x y z
N MET A 1 1.37 8.77 -12.97
CA MET A 1 0.30 8.65 -11.94
C MET A 1 0.63 7.46 -11.09
N ILE A 2 0.76 7.66 -9.77
CA ILE A 2 1.11 6.60 -8.82
C ILE A 2 -0.20 6.08 -8.26
N TRP A 3 -0.52 4.83 -8.57
CA TRP A 3 -1.69 4.12 -8.04
C TRP A 3 -1.20 3.18 -6.93
N ALA A 4 -1.97 3.05 -5.84
CA ALA A 4 -1.66 2.20 -4.70
C ALA A 4 -1.41 0.72 -5.07
N MET A 5 -1.95 0.27 -6.20
CA MET A 5 -1.59 -1.00 -6.83
C MET A 5 -1.66 -0.88 -8.36
N THR A 6 -0.71 -1.51 -9.06
CA THR A 6 -0.64 -1.50 -10.53
C THR A 6 -1.53 -2.60 -11.14
N ASP A 7 -1.91 -2.46 -12.42
CA ASP A 7 -2.70 -3.49 -13.12
C ASP A 7 -2.05 -4.89 -13.07
N PRO A 8 -0.71 -5.05 -13.24
CA PRO A 8 -0.08 -6.35 -13.08
C PRO A 8 -0.25 -6.95 -11.67
N GLN A 9 -0.09 -6.14 -10.62
CA GLN A 9 -0.26 -6.56 -9.24
C GLN A 9 -1.72 -6.91 -8.93
N TRP A 10 -2.67 -6.10 -9.40
CA TRP A 10 -4.11 -6.38 -9.30
C TRP A 10 -4.48 -7.72 -9.97
N ASN A 11 -3.99 -7.96 -11.18
CA ASN A 11 -4.24 -9.21 -11.90
C ASN A 11 -3.60 -10.42 -11.20
N GLN A 12 -2.42 -10.25 -10.60
CA GLN A 12 -1.80 -11.30 -9.79
C GLN A 12 -2.61 -11.61 -8.52
N LEU A 13 -3.13 -10.58 -7.83
CA LEU A 13 -4.02 -10.76 -6.68
C LEU A 13 -5.28 -11.56 -7.06
N LEU A 14 -5.96 -11.19 -8.15
CA LEU A 14 -7.13 -11.92 -8.63
C LEU A 14 -6.82 -13.40 -8.92
N ARG A 15 -5.64 -13.68 -9.48
CA ARG A 15 -5.19 -15.07 -9.71
C ARG A 15 -4.99 -15.84 -8.42
N VAL A 16 -4.41 -15.21 -7.39
CA VAL A 16 -4.26 -15.82 -6.06
C VAL A 16 -5.62 -16.12 -5.44
N LEU A 17 -6.57 -15.18 -5.52
CA LEU A 17 -7.94 -15.36 -5.02
C LEU A 17 -8.69 -16.48 -5.77
N ALA A 18 -8.37 -16.71 -7.04
CA ALA A 18 -8.89 -17.82 -7.83
C ALA A 18 -8.18 -19.17 -7.56
N GLY A 19 -7.22 -19.22 -6.63
CA GLY A 19 -6.49 -20.44 -6.26
C GLY A 19 -5.34 -20.81 -7.21
N HIS A 20 -4.92 -19.89 -8.09
CA HIS A 20 -3.78 -20.14 -8.96
C HIS A 20 -2.44 -19.92 -8.24
N ALA A 21 -1.47 -20.78 -8.52
CA ALA A 21 -0.09 -20.56 -8.11
C ALA A 21 0.56 -19.42 -8.92
N LEU A 22 1.36 -18.61 -8.23
CA LEU A 22 2.25 -17.64 -8.86
C LEU A 22 3.70 -18.13 -8.82
N PRO A 23 4.55 -17.73 -9.79
CA PRO A 23 5.96 -18.12 -9.80
C PRO A 23 6.75 -17.62 -8.59
N THR A 24 6.32 -16.50 -8.02
CA THR A 24 6.90 -15.88 -6.82
C THR A 24 5.78 -15.63 -5.83
N VAL A 25 6.03 -15.90 -4.55
CA VAL A 25 5.06 -15.61 -3.49
C VAL A 25 4.91 -14.09 -3.36
N PRO A 26 3.72 -13.53 -3.60
CA PRO A 26 3.49 -12.11 -3.45
C PRO A 26 3.40 -11.72 -1.98
N VAL A 27 3.71 -10.45 -1.69
CA VAL A 27 3.51 -9.87 -0.36
C VAL A 27 2.55 -8.69 -0.51
N GLY A 28 1.43 -8.76 0.20
CA GLY A 28 0.45 -7.69 0.27
C GLY A 28 0.24 -7.24 1.72
N LEU A 29 0.05 -5.94 1.90
CA LEU A 29 -0.28 -5.31 3.17
C LEU A 29 -1.66 -4.66 3.05
N ILE A 30 -2.55 -5.01 3.97
CA ILE A 30 -3.77 -4.24 4.21
C ILE A 30 -3.32 -3.05 5.05
N VAL A 31 -3.27 -1.87 4.45
CA VAL A 31 -2.64 -0.72 5.11
C VAL A 31 -3.67 -0.01 5.98
N ASP A 32 -3.44 -0.04 7.29
CA ASP A 32 -4.21 0.73 8.27
C ASP A 32 -3.39 1.86 8.89
N SER A 33 -4.08 2.76 9.60
CA SER A 33 -3.49 3.96 10.18
C SER A 33 -2.51 3.81 11.34
N PRO A 34 -2.40 2.74 12.16
CA PRO A 34 -1.53 2.75 13.32
C PRO A 34 -0.02 2.73 12.99
N PHE A 35 0.41 2.14 11.87
CA PHE A 35 1.86 2.04 11.56
C PHE A 35 2.38 3.13 10.61
N VAL A 36 1.51 3.67 9.75
CA VAL A 36 1.90 4.65 8.72
C VAL A 36 2.36 5.99 9.30
N PRO A 37 1.67 6.64 10.27
CA PRO A 37 2.09 7.92 10.84
C PRO A 37 3.47 7.84 11.52
N PRO A 38 3.75 6.87 12.42
CA PRO A 38 5.09 6.70 12.98
C PRO A 38 6.17 6.49 11.91
N TRP A 39 5.87 5.73 10.86
CA TRP A 39 6.79 5.50 9.74
C TRP A 39 7.05 6.77 8.92
N ALA A 40 6.00 7.56 8.65
CA ALA A 40 6.06 8.81 7.91
C ALA A 40 6.63 9.97 8.73
N GLY A 41 6.78 9.80 10.04
CA GLY A 41 7.26 10.82 10.96
C GLY A 41 6.24 11.92 11.24
N VAL A 42 4.95 11.61 11.16
CA VAL A 42 3.85 12.57 11.36
C VAL A 42 2.99 12.20 12.57
N PRO A 43 2.43 13.18 13.30
CA PRO A 43 1.49 12.91 14.37
C PRO A 43 0.26 12.12 13.88
N MET A 44 -0.24 11.22 14.73
CA MET A 44 -1.44 10.44 14.41
C MET A 44 -2.66 11.33 14.14
N LEU A 45 -2.83 12.44 14.87
CA LEU A 45 -3.93 13.37 14.65
C LEU A 45 -3.86 13.97 13.24
N ASP A 46 -2.70 14.50 12.85
CA ASP A 46 -2.49 15.11 11.53
C ASP A 46 -2.75 14.10 10.41
N TYR A 47 -2.26 12.86 10.55
CA TYR A 47 -2.53 11.79 9.57
C TYR A 47 -4.02 11.47 9.42
N LEU A 48 -4.82 11.62 10.48
CA LEU A 48 -6.25 11.31 10.47
C LEU A 48 -7.13 12.51 10.09
N SER A 49 -6.62 13.74 10.18
CA SER A 49 -7.40 14.97 9.96
C SER A 49 -6.96 15.83 8.78
N ASP A 50 -5.79 15.58 8.20
CA ASP A 50 -5.25 16.31 7.04
C ASP A 50 -5.07 15.36 5.85
N ASP A 51 -5.92 15.54 4.83
CA ASP A 51 -5.92 14.72 3.61
C ASP A 51 -4.60 14.79 2.85
N ALA A 52 -3.90 15.94 2.87
CA ALA A 52 -2.62 16.10 2.19
C ALA A 52 -1.52 15.34 2.93
N CYS A 53 -1.50 15.42 4.26
CA CYS A 53 -0.61 14.65 5.12
C CYS A 53 -0.81 13.14 4.91
N TRP A 54 -2.07 12.68 4.92
CA TRP A 54 -2.43 11.30 4.66
C TRP A 54 -1.95 10.84 3.27
N LEU A 55 -2.25 11.61 2.22
CA LEU A 55 -1.91 11.24 0.84
C LEU A 55 -0.40 11.18 0.65
N GLU A 56 0.34 12.16 1.15
CA GLU A 56 1.80 12.18 1.05
C GLU A 56 2.43 10.98 1.76
N ALA A 57 1.98 10.66 2.98
CA ALA A 57 2.47 9.51 3.72
C ALA A 57 2.24 8.18 2.97
N ASN A 58 1.03 7.98 2.42
CA ASN A 58 0.69 6.76 1.68
C ASN A 58 1.43 6.66 0.34
N LEU A 59 1.60 7.78 -0.38
CA LEU A 59 2.37 7.79 -1.62
C LEU A 59 3.85 7.50 -1.39
N ARG A 60 4.44 8.02 -0.30
CA ARG A 60 5.83 7.70 0.07
C ARG A 60 6.00 6.21 0.35
N LEU A 61 5.01 5.58 1.00
CA LEU A 61 5.01 4.14 1.27
C LEU A 61 4.99 3.34 -0.05
N CYS A 62 4.08 3.67 -0.96
CA CYS A 62 3.96 3.05 -2.28
C CYS A 62 5.24 3.21 -3.11
N GLN A 63 5.84 4.39 -3.10
CA GLN A 63 7.10 4.67 -3.82
C GLN A 63 8.29 3.94 -3.23
N ARG A 64 8.33 3.77 -1.91
CA ARG A 64 9.44 3.10 -1.22
C ARG A 64 9.42 1.59 -1.45
N PHE A 65 8.23 0.99 -1.56
CA PHE A 65 8.05 -0.44 -1.66
C PHE A 65 7.19 -0.81 -2.89
N PRO A 66 7.69 -0.55 -4.11
CA PRO A 66 6.89 -0.71 -5.33
C PRO A 66 6.47 -2.16 -5.60
N GLU A 67 7.18 -3.14 -5.04
CA GLU A 67 6.92 -4.56 -5.20
C GLU A 67 5.73 -5.04 -4.34
N ILE A 68 5.44 -4.33 -3.24
CA ILE A 68 4.42 -4.69 -2.26
C ILE A 68 3.04 -4.29 -2.77
N TRP A 69 2.05 -5.15 -2.57
CA TRP A 69 0.67 -4.83 -2.87
C TRP A 69 0.08 -4.05 -1.69
N PHE A 70 -0.34 -2.81 -1.94
CA PHE A 70 -1.05 -2.02 -0.95
C PHE A 70 -2.56 -2.10 -1.21
N LEU A 71 -3.27 -2.71 -0.24
CA LEU A 71 -4.71 -3.03 -0.28
C LEU A 71 -5.50 -2.14 0.67
#